data_AF-A0A0J8RBB2-F1
#
_entry.id   AF-A0A0J8RBB2-F1
#
_cell.length_a   1.000
_cell.length_b   1.000
_cell.length_c   1.000
_cell.angle_alpha   90.00
_cell.angle_beta   90.00
_cell.angle_gamma   90.00
#
_symmetry.space_group_name_H-M   'P 1'
#
loop_
_entity.id
_entity.type
_entity.pdbx_description
1 polymer ?
#
loop_
_entity_poly.entity_id
_entity_poly.type
_entity_poly.pdbx_seq_one_letter_code
_entity_poly.pdbx_strand_id
1 'polypeptide(L)'
;MADVLSILLSFPPQPPKPEITSECEYNQKARALVSRLRQIPPKDLTGQTASKSPLDILEPAKQSLAYLFLLLAHYQEWRPTDKQPLPDNIRPGGGIWCKTVAFLHTFDPVQVRYAGLEFNRIVEYVANAGEFSSQPCAVVKPIQQAILRLDPSCSTFTSTHTVFTRLCLLARCYLPAICILDRDVYHFPAAVDKVFLNRSQLLPSQQHPSSNSYITLSSGLPGSMNYKNTSRILSLWRHDLYRPKAVGKSATFPRHCYFYTY
;
A
#
# COMPACT_ATOMS: atom_id res chain seq x y z
N MET A 1 -15.98 -24.23 -0.32
CA MET A 1 -16.60 -22.89 -0.51
C MET A 1 -17.18 -22.30 0.76
N ALA A 2 -18.13 -22.94 1.46
CA ALA A 2 -18.63 -22.45 2.76
C ALA A 2 -17.52 -22.28 3.81
N ASP A 3 -16.50 -23.14 3.74
CA ASP A 3 -15.33 -23.12 4.64
C ASP A 3 -14.34 -21.96 4.35
N VAL A 4 -14.29 -21.45 3.12
CA VAL A 4 -13.43 -20.29 2.79
C VAL A 4 -14.10 -19.00 3.27
N LEU A 5 -15.42 -18.88 3.08
CA LEU A 5 -16.17 -17.72 3.52
C LEU A 5 -16.19 -17.60 5.05
N SER A 6 -16.27 -18.70 5.79
CA SER A 6 -16.15 -18.69 7.25
C SER A 6 -14.76 -18.21 7.70
N ILE A 7 -13.69 -18.59 7.00
CA ILE A 7 -12.33 -18.08 7.26
C ILE A 7 -12.25 -16.58 6.97
N LEU A 8 -12.78 -16.11 5.85
CA LEU A 8 -12.76 -14.69 5.47
C LEU A 8 -13.55 -13.81 6.47
N LEU A 9 -14.63 -14.33 7.04
CA LEU A 9 -15.45 -13.64 8.04
C LEU A 9 -15.00 -13.86 9.49
N SER A 10 -13.99 -14.71 9.73
CA SER A 10 -13.54 -15.06 11.08
C SER A 10 -12.90 -13.88 11.85
N PHE A 11 -12.55 -12.80 11.14
CA PHE A 11 -11.89 -11.64 11.70
C PHE A 11 -12.25 -10.35 10.95
N PRO A 12 -12.46 -9.23 11.67
CA PRO A 12 -12.51 -9.10 13.12
C PRO A 12 -13.82 -9.71 13.68
N PRO A 13 -13.81 -10.25 14.91
CA PRO A 13 -15.03 -10.74 15.55
C PRO A 13 -16.05 -9.60 15.67
N GLN A 14 -17.22 -9.77 15.08
CA GLN A 14 -18.36 -8.84 15.20
C GLN A 14 -19.51 -9.51 15.98
N PRO A 15 -20.26 -8.75 16.81
CA PRO A 15 -20.03 -7.35 17.23
C PRO A 15 -18.75 -7.24 18.09
N PRO A 16 -18.29 -6.04 18.53
CA PRO A 16 -17.20 -5.93 19.50
C PRO A 16 -17.61 -6.68 20.77
N LYS A 17 -17.39 -7.98 20.79
CA LYS A 17 -17.49 -8.75 22.00
C LYS A 17 -16.45 -8.16 22.94
N PRO A 18 -16.71 -8.13 24.25
CA PRO A 18 -15.65 -7.89 25.24
C PRO A 18 -14.49 -8.90 25.16
N GLU A 19 -14.49 -9.86 24.22
CA GLU A 19 -13.55 -10.98 24.05
C GLU A 19 -12.27 -10.65 23.23
N ILE A 20 -12.06 -9.46 22.68
CA ILE A 20 -10.69 -9.00 22.39
C ILE A 20 -10.29 -8.12 23.56
N THR A 21 -9.86 -8.78 24.63
CA THR A 21 -9.61 -8.15 25.92
C THR A 21 -8.19 -7.57 25.96
N SER A 22 -7.31 -8.02 25.04
CA SER A 22 -5.92 -7.56 24.96
C SER A 22 -5.41 -7.39 23.52
N GLU A 23 -4.48 -6.45 23.31
CA GLU A 23 -3.78 -6.25 22.03
C GLU A 23 -3.01 -7.50 21.57
N CYS A 24 -2.57 -8.33 22.54
CA CYS A 24 -1.93 -9.62 22.27
C CYS A 24 -2.86 -10.60 21.55
N GLU A 25 -4.10 -10.73 22.02
CA GLU A 25 -5.12 -11.59 21.39
C GLU A 25 -5.44 -11.11 19.98
N TYR A 26 -5.56 -9.79 19.79
CA TYR A 26 -5.76 -9.19 18.47
C TYR A 26 -4.61 -9.55 17.53
N ASN A 27 -3.37 -9.34 17.96
CA ASN A 27 -2.17 -9.65 17.20
C ASN A 27 -2.08 -11.14 16.84
N GLN A 28 -2.43 -12.04 17.78
CA GLN A 28 -2.45 -13.48 17.53
C GLN A 28 -3.50 -13.85 16.47
N LYS A 29 -4.75 -13.37 16.62
CA LYS A 29 -5.84 -13.64 15.67
C LYS A 29 -5.53 -13.08 14.27
N ALA A 30 -5.01 -11.86 14.18
CA ALA A 30 -4.62 -11.24 12.91
C ALA A 30 -3.51 -12.03 12.20
N ARG A 31 -2.44 -12.41 12.93
CA ARG A 31 -1.35 -13.23 12.37
C ARG A 31 -1.83 -14.62 11.94
N ALA A 32 -2.71 -15.25 12.71
CA ALA A 32 -3.28 -16.54 12.39
C ALA A 32 -4.18 -16.48 11.14
N LEU A 33 -4.93 -15.40 10.95
CA LEU A 33 -5.68 -15.19 9.71
C LEU A 33 -4.74 -15.03 8.53
N VAL A 34 -3.73 -14.17 8.63
CA VAL A 34 -2.77 -13.94 7.54
C VAL A 34 -2.05 -15.24 7.15
N SER A 35 -1.62 -16.05 8.13
CA SER A 35 -0.96 -17.32 7.84
C SER A 35 -1.90 -18.29 7.12
N ARG A 36 -3.18 -18.36 7.53
CA ARG A 36 -4.19 -19.17 6.84
C ARG A 36 -4.47 -18.67 5.42
N LEU A 37 -4.67 -17.37 5.23
CA LEU A 37 -4.95 -16.78 3.91
C LEU A 37 -3.81 -17.00 2.92
N ARG A 38 -2.55 -17.01 3.38
CA ARG A 38 -1.38 -17.33 2.55
C ARG A 38 -1.33 -18.79 2.08
N GLN A 39 -2.00 -19.70 2.78
CA GLN A 39 -2.04 -21.12 2.44
C GLN A 39 -3.15 -21.46 1.44
N ILE A 40 -4.18 -20.61 1.34
CA ILE A 40 -5.29 -20.83 0.42
C ILE A 40 -4.85 -20.44 -1.00
N PRO A 41 -5.00 -21.32 -2.01
CA PRO A 41 -4.65 -20.97 -3.38
C PRO A 41 -5.62 -19.91 -3.93
N PRO A 42 -5.15 -19.04 -4.83
CA PRO A 42 -5.95 -17.90 -5.34
C PRO A 42 -7.25 -18.31 -6.02
N LYS A 43 -7.26 -19.46 -6.70
CA LYS A 43 -8.44 -19.99 -7.41
C LYS A 43 -9.58 -20.34 -6.45
N ASP A 44 -9.24 -20.76 -5.23
CA ASP A 44 -10.22 -21.11 -4.20
C ASP A 44 -10.77 -19.85 -3.51
N LEU A 45 -10.00 -18.75 -3.51
CA LEU A 45 -10.42 -17.45 -3.00
C LEU A 45 -11.39 -16.72 -3.95
N THR A 46 -11.19 -16.82 -5.26
CA THR A 46 -12.03 -16.16 -6.27
C THR A 46 -13.30 -16.93 -6.62
N GLY A 47 -13.48 -18.14 -6.08
CA GLY A 47 -14.64 -18.96 -6.35
C GLY A 47 -15.96 -18.25 -6.01
N GLN A 48 -16.90 -18.24 -6.95
CA GLN A 48 -18.20 -17.61 -6.75
C GLN A 48 -19.02 -18.43 -5.75
N THR A 49 -19.66 -17.75 -4.79
CA THR A 49 -20.76 -18.38 -4.04
C THR A 49 -22.02 -18.33 -4.91
N ALA A 50 -22.98 -19.22 -4.66
CA ALA A 50 -24.19 -19.39 -5.48
C ALA A 50 -25.07 -18.13 -5.65
N SER A 51 -24.76 -17.00 -5.01
CA SER A 51 -25.54 -15.75 -5.18
C SER A 51 -24.74 -14.44 -5.25
N LYS A 52 -23.52 -14.32 -4.70
CA LYS A 52 -22.71 -13.07 -4.69
C LYS A 52 -21.20 -13.32 -4.71
N SER A 53 -20.44 -12.36 -5.23
CA SER A 53 -18.98 -12.37 -5.09
C SER A 53 -18.59 -12.15 -3.62
N PRO A 54 -17.58 -12.84 -3.06
CA PRO A 54 -17.13 -12.60 -1.68
C PRO A 54 -16.72 -11.14 -1.44
N LEU A 55 -16.26 -10.43 -2.47
CA LEU A 55 -15.94 -8.99 -2.42
C LEU A 55 -17.17 -8.07 -2.28
N ASP A 56 -18.39 -8.58 -2.47
CA ASP A 56 -19.64 -7.84 -2.24
C ASP A 56 -20.18 -8.05 -0.82
N ILE A 57 -19.73 -9.11 -0.15
CA ILE A 57 -20.16 -9.47 1.20
C ILE A 57 -19.26 -8.80 2.24
N LEU A 58 -17.96 -8.69 1.94
CA LEU A 58 -16.97 -8.14 2.86
C LEU A 58 -16.94 -6.61 2.85
N GLU A 59 -16.76 -6.03 4.02
CA GLU A 59 -16.54 -4.59 4.18
C GLU A 59 -15.03 -4.27 4.15
N PRO A 60 -14.53 -3.46 3.21
CA PRO A 60 -13.10 -3.19 3.06
C PRO A 60 -12.48 -2.48 4.26
N ALA A 61 -13.26 -1.69 5.01
CA ALA A 61 -12.79 -0.98 6.20
C ALA A 61 -12.76 -1.85 7.46
N LYS A 62 -13.57 -2.91 7.54
CA LYS A 62 -13.63 -3.79 8.72
C LYS A 62 -12.84 -5.07 8.52
N GLN A 63 -12.89 -5.66 7.33
CA GLN A 63 -12.28 -6.96 7.00
C GLN A 63 -11.14 -6.77 5.99
N SER A 64 -10.28 -5.79 6.24
CA SER A 64 -9.26 -5.34 5.30
C SER A 64 -8.27 -6.43 4.92
N LEU A 65 -7.90 -7.31 5.87
CA LEU A 65 -7.02 -8.45 5.58
C LEU A 65 -7.65 -9.41 4.57
N ALA A 66 -8.86 -9.91 4.86
CA ALA A 66 -9.56 -10.82 3.96
C ALA A 66 -9.80 -10.18 2.57
N TYR A 67 -10.23 -8.91 2.57
CA TYR A 67 -10.47 -8.15 1.34
C TYR A 67 -9.19 -8.00 0.50
N LEU A 68 -8.06 -7.70 1.13
CA LEU A 68 -6.77 -7.55 0.46
C LEU A 68 -6.33 -8.82 -0.26
N PHE A 69 -6.45 -9.99 0.39
CA PHE A 69 -6.08 -11.27 -0.21
C PHE A 69 -7.01 -11.66 -1.37
N LEU A 70 -8.30 -11.36 -1.28
CA LEU A 70 -9.24 -11.56 -2.38
C LEU A 70 -8.91 -10.67 -3.58
N LEU A 71 -8.61 -9.39 -3.35
CA LEU A 71 -8.15 -8.50 -4.43
C LEU A 71 -6.91 -9.08 -5.09
N LEU A 72 -5.91 -9.51 -4.31
CA LEU A 72 -4.68 -10.10 -4.86
C LEU A 72 -4.97 -11.31 -5.74
N ALA A 73 -5.89 -12.18 -5.33
CA ALA A 73 -6.26 -13.35 -6.10
C ALA A 73 -6.82 -12.98 -7.49
N HIS A 74 -7.54 -11.86 -7.62
CA HIS A 74 -7.99 -11.35 -8.92
C HIS A 74 -6.87 -10.77 -9.80
N TYR A 75 -5.78 -10.25 -9.21
CA TYR A 75 -4.64 -9.72 -9.96
C TYR A 75 -3.58 -10.78 -10.29
N GLN A 76 -3.55 -11.93 -9.58
CA GLN A 76 -2.49 -12.93 -9.73
C GLN A 76 -2.37 -13.54 -11.14
N GLU A 77 -3.48 -13.58 -11.89
CA GLU A 77 -3.49 -14.07 -13.27
C GLU A 77 -2.80 -13.12 -14.24
N TRP A 78 -2.70 -11.83 -13.89
CA TRP A 78 -2.10 -10.82 -14.74
C TRP A 78 -0.67 -10.50 -14.30
N ARG A 79 0.26 -10.52 -15.26
CA ARG A 79 1.63 -10.05 -15.08
C ARG A 79 1.95 -8.95 -16.09
N PRO A 80 2.51 -7.81 -15.67
CA PRO A 80 2.80 -6.69 -16.56
C PRO A 80 3.88 -6.98 -17.61
N THR A 81 4.63 -8.08 -17.44
CA THR A 81 5.69 -8.53 -18.37
C THR A 81 5.14 -9.39 -19.51
N ASP A 82 3.94 -9.94 -19.36
CA ASP A 82 3.38 -10.84 -20.37
C ASP A 82 2.79 -10.04 -21.54
N LYS A 83 2.89 -10.56 -22.77
CA LYS A 83 2.25 -10.00 -23.98
C LYS A 83 0.72 -10.03 -23.92
N GLN A 84 0.15 -10.48 -22.80
CA GLN A 84 -1.28 -10.60 -22.62
C GLN A 84 -1.90 -9.21 -22.40
N PRO A 85 -3.04 -8.93 -23.04
CA PRO A 85 -3.75 -7.68 -22.81
C PRO A 85 -4.20 -7.59 -21.34
N LEU A 86 -4.22 -6.37 -20.82
CA LEU A 86 -4.77 -6.10 -19.49
C LEU A 86 -6.27 -6.49 -19.46
N PRO A 87 -6.71 -7.39 -18.56
CA PRO A 87 -8.11 -7.74 -18.43
C PRO A 87 -9.00 -6.53 -18.11
N ASP A 88 -10.19 -6.46 -18.72
CA ASP A 88 -11.10 -5.31 -18.63
C ASP A 88 -11.56 -5.01 -17.19
N ASN A 89 -11.66 -6.04 -16.34
CA ASN A 89 -12.09 -5.89 -14.96
C ASN A 89 -11.05 -5.21 -14.05
N ILE A 90 -9.75 -5.31 -14.38
CA ILE A 90 -8.65 -4.69 -13.61
C ILE A 90 -8.12 -3.41 -14.24
N ARG A 91 -8.52 -3.10 -15.48
CA ARG A 91 -8.27 -1.82 -16.15
C ARG A 91 -8.92 -0.66 -15.38
N PRO A 92 -8.36 0.57 -15.43
CA PRO A 92 -9.05 1.74 -14.89
C PRO A 92 -10.51 1.86 -15.36
N GLY A 93 -11.43 1.87 -14.40
CA GLY A 93 -12.88 1.85 -14.62
C GLY A 93 -13.54 0.47 -14.53
N GLY A 94 -12.77 -0.62 -14.52
CA GLY A 94 -13.26 -1.99 -14.38
C GLY A 94 -13.82 -2.30 -12.98
N GLY A 95 -14.57 -3.41 -12.86
CA GLY A 95 -15.24 -3.78 -11.61
C GLY A 95 -14.28 -4.08 -10.45
N ILE A 96 -13.22 -4.86 -10.70
CA ILE A 96 -12.19 -5.16 -9.69
C ILE A 96 -11.37 -3.90 -9.40
N TRP A 97 -11.03 -3.12 -10.43
CA TRP A 97 -10.37 -1.84 -10.26
C TRP A 97 -11.11 -0.91 -9.30
N CYS A 98 -12.41 -0.71 -9.50
CA CYS A 98 -13.23 0.17 -8.65
C CYS A 98 -13.23 -0.31 -7.19
N LYS A 99 -13.29 -1.62 -6.97
CA LYS A 99 -13.17 -2.23 -5.64
C LYS A 99 -11.79 -2.02 -5.02
N THR A 100 -10.72 -2.15 -5.81
CA THR A 100 -9.35 -1.87 -5.36
C THR A 100 -9.17 -0.41 -4.98
N VAL A 101 -9.66 0.53 -5.79
CA VAL A 101 -9.62 1.96 -5.49
C VAL A 101 -10.40 2.25 -4.21
N ALA A 102 -11.63 1.74 -4.08
CA ALA A 102 -12.42 1.89 -2.86
C ALA A 102 -11.71 1.32 -1.62
N PHE A 103 -11.06 0.17 -1.75
CA PHE A 103 -10.23 -0.41 -0.69
C PHE A 103 -9.07 0.51 -0.30
N LEU A 104 -8.29 1.01 -1.26
CA LEU A 104 -7.17 1.94 -0.99
C LEU A 104 -7.60 3.24 -0.29
N HIS A 105 -8.85 3.64 -0.44
CA HIS A 105 -9.43 4.78 0.29
C HIS A 105 -9.89 4.44 1.71
N THR A 106 -10.30 3.19 1.98
CA THR A 106 -11.11 2.86 3.16
C THR A 106 -10.53 1.81 4.11
N PHE A 107 -9.47 1.10 3.72
CA PHE A 107 -8.89 0.01 4.51
C PHE A 107 -8.56 0.39 5.96
N ASP A 108 -8.55 -0.55 6.88
CA ASP A 108 -8.03 -0.35 8.23
C ASP A 108 -6.50 -0.39 8.21
N PRO A 109 -5.81 0.74 8.49
CA PRO A 109 -4.36 0.79 8.46
C PRO A 109 -3.72 -0.13 9.51
N VAL A 110 -4.40 -0.44 10.62
CA VAL A 110 -3.89 -1.38 11.62
C VAL A 110 -3.83 -2.78 11.06
N GLN A 111 -4.90 -3.24 10.39
CA GLN A 111 -4.94 -4.54 9.75
C GLN A 111 -3.89 -4.70 8.66
N VAL A 112 -3.73 -3.69 7.80
CA VAL A 112 -2.75 -3.73 6.70
C VAL A 112 -1.30 -3.89 7.20
N ARG A 113 -0.97 -3.43 8.41
CA ARG A 113 0.37 -3.64 9.00
C ARG A 113 0.77 -5.11 9.14
N TYR A 114 -0.19 -6.03 9.20
CA TYR A 114 0.07 -7.47 9.27
C TYR A 114 0.34 -8.13 7.92
N ALA A 115 0.00 -7.46 6.82
CA ALA A 115 0.08 -7.99 5.46
C ALA A 115 0.74 -6.97 4.52
N GLY A 116 1.87 -6.39 4.95
CA GLY A 116 2.51 -5.29 4.23
C GLY A 116 3.06 -5.66 2.85
N LEU A 117 3.56 -6.89 2.71
CA LEU A 117 4.03 -7.40 1.41
C LEU A 117 2.87 -7.55 0.42
N GLU A 118 1.74 -8.07 0.87
CA GLU A 118 0.51 -8.21 0.10
C GLU A 118 -0.06 -6.85 -0.31
N PHE A 119 -0.05 -5.89 0.61
CA PHE A 119 -0.48 -4.53 0.35
C PHE A 119 0.38 -3.85 -0.71
N ASN A 120 1.71 -3.94 -0.60
CA ASN A 120 2.62 -3.38 -1.60
C ASN A 120 2.40 -3.98 -2.99
N ARG A 121 2.14 -5.28 -3.09
CA ARG A 121 1.79 -5.93 -4.37
C ARG A 121 0.54 -5.33 -4.99
N ILE A 122 -0.52 -5.05 -4.21
CA ILE A 122 -1.71 -4.38 -4.74
C ILE A 122 -1.38 -2.98 -5.26
N VAL A 123 -0.60 -2.21 -4.51
CA VAL A 123 -0.19 -0.86 -4.94
C VAL A 123 0.60 -0.93 -6.26
N GLU A 124 1.52 -1.89 -6.40
CA GLU A 124 2.27 -2.15 -7.63
C GLU A 124 1.35 -2.57 -8.79
N TYR A 125 0.40 -3.48 -8.56
CA TYR A 125 -0.56 -3.90 -9.59
C TYR A 125 -1.40 -2.72 -10.09
N VAL A 126 -1.90 -1.88 -9.18
CA VAL A 126 -2.67 -0.68 -9.52
C VAL A 126 -1.81 0.29 -10.34
N ALA A 127 -0.58 0.57 -9.90
CA ALA A 127 0.36 1.42 -10.63
C ALA A 127 0.60 0.90 -12.05
N ASN A 128 0.93 -0.38 -12.18
CA ASN A 128 1.21 -1.02 -13.46
C ASN A 128 -0.03 -1.01 -14.38
N ALA A 129 -1.23 -1.26 -13.83
CA ALA A 129 -2.48 -1.24 -14.62
C ALA A 129 -2.77 0.15 -15.18
N GLY A 130 -2.53 1.22 -14.39
CA GLY A 130 -2.65 2.60 -14.85
C GLY A 130 -1.66 2.95 -15.96
N GLU A 131 -0.41 2.53 -15.82
CA GLU A 131 0.63 2.74 -16.84
C GLU A 131 0.35 1.96 -18.13
N PHE A 132 0.04 0.67 -18.03
CA PHE A 132 -0.27 -0.18 -19.18
C PHE A 132 -1.50 0.34 -19.95
N SER A 133 -2.45 0.92 -19.24
CA SER A 133 -3.65 1.54 -19.85
C SER A 133 -3.41 2.94 -20.40
N SER A 134 -2.18 3.48 -20.31
CA SER A 134 -1.87 4.89 -20.62
C SER A 134 -2.74 5.90 -19.85
N GLN A 135 -3.15 5.56 -18.63
CA GLN A 135 -3.97 6.38 -17.74
C GLN A 135 -3.30 6.55 -16.36
N PRO A 136 -2.06 7.07 -16.29
CA PRO A 136 -1.35 7.23 -15.01
C PRO A 136 -2.05 8.22 -14.07
N CYS A 137 -2.86 9.16 -14.57
CA CYS A 137 -3.62 10.07 -13.71
C CYS A 137 -4.65 9.33 -12.82
N ALA A 138 -5.22 8.22 -13.29
CA ALA A 138 -6.23 7.46 -12.57
C ALA A 138 -5.68 6.77 -11.30
N VAL A 139 -4.37 6.51 -11.22
CA VAL A 139 -3.73 5.85 -10.07
C VAL A 139 -3.19 6.81 -9.02
N VAL A 140 -2.96 8.08 -9.38
CA VAL A 140 -2.28 9.05 -8.50
C VAL A 140 -3.02 9.22 -7.18
N LYS A 141 -4.32 9.52 -7.23
CA LYS A 141 -5.12 9.79 -6.03
C LYS A 141 -5.35 8.55 -5.15
N PRO A 142 -5.67 7.35 -5.69
CA PRO A 142 -5.76 6.13 -4.89
C PRO A 142 -4.46 5.79 -4.14
N ILE A 143 -3.30 5.89 -4.80
CA ILE A 143 -2.01 5.58 -4.19
C ILE A 143 -1.63 6.65 -3.15
N GLN A 144 -1.88 7.93 -3.44
CA GLN A 144 -1.68 9.02 -2.49
C GLN A 144 -2.43 8.75 -1.18
N GLN A 145 -3.71 8.39 -1.29
CA GLN A 145 -4.56 8.10 -0.14
C GLN A 145 -4.08 6.87 0.62
N ALA A 146 -3.63 5.85 -0.09
CA ALA A 146 -3.09 4.64 0.53
C ALA A 146 -1.82 4.94 1.36
N ILE A 147 -0.92 5.79 0.85
CA ILE A 147 0.28 6.23 1.57
C ILE A 147 -0.11 7.01 2.83
N LEU A 148 -0.93 8.06 2.69
CA LEU A 148 -1.32 8.93 3.80
C LEU A 148 -2.18 8.22 4.85
N ARG A 149 -2.92 7.18 4.47
CA ARG A 149 -3.72 6.39 5.39
C ARG A 149 -2.85 5.43 6.21
N LEU A 150 -1.78 4.89 5.62
CA LEU A 150 -0.83 4.03 6.31
C LEU A 150 0.15 4.85 7.19
N ASP A 151 0.62 5.98 6.67
CA ASP A 151 1.49 6.93 7.37
C ASP A 151 0.97 8.37 7.17
N PRO A 152 0.15 8.89 8.10
CA PRO A 152 -0.37 10.25 8.03
C PRO A 152 0.73 11.32 8.11
N SER A 153 1.86 11.01 8.75
CA SER A 153 3.00 11.92 8.84
C SER A 153 3.86 11.90 7.58
N CYS A 154 3.77 10.82 6.80
CA CYS A 154 4.62 10.55 5.64
C CYS A 154 6.12 10.61 5.98
N SER A 155 6.48 10.30 7.24
CA SER A 155 7.83 10.50 7.77
C SER A 155 8.75 9.29 7.59
N THR A 156 8.19 8.14 7.18
CA THR A 156 8.97 6.93 6.88
C THR A 156 8.95 6.63 5.39
N PHE A 157 10.14 6.60 4.79
CA PHE A 157 10.26 6.38 3.36
C PHE A 157 10.10 4.90 2.98
N THR A 158 9.36 4.66 1.90
CA THR A 158 9.04 3.31 1.39
C THR A 158 9.12 3.27 -0.14
N SER A 159 9.09 2.07 -0.73
CA SER A 159 9.01 1.90 -2.18
C SER A 159 7.72 2.45 -2.79
N THR A 160 6.65 2.62 -2.02
CA THR A 160 5.41 3.22 -2.56
C THR A 160 5.58 4.71 -2.87
N HIS A 161 6.44 5.42 -2.13
CA HIS A 161 6.78 6.82 -2.41
C HIS A 161 7.45 6.97 -3.78
N THR A 162 8.38 6.07 -4.12
CA THR A 162 9.08 6.09 -5.40
C THR A 162 8.15 5.80 -6.57
N VAL A 163 7.28 4.79 -6.43
CA VAL A 163 6.24 4.46 -7.42
C VAL A 163 5.29 5.64 -7.62
N PHE A 164 4.75 6.20 -6.53
CA PHE A 164 3.84 7.35 -6.56
C PHE A 164 4.46 8.56 -7.26
N THR A 165 5.72 8.86 -6.92
CA THR A 165 6.46 9.98 -7.49
C THR A 165 6.62 9.82 -9.00
N ARG A 166 7.03 8.62 -9.46
CA ARG A 166 7.15 8.32 -10.89
C ARG A 166 5.81 8.46 -11.61
N LEU A 167 4.71 7.99 -11.03
CA LEU A 167 3.37 8.14 -11.59
C LEU A 167 2.93 9.60 -11.73
N CYS A 168 3.23 10.43 -10.72
CA CYS A 168 2.94 11.87 -10.78
C CYS A 168 3.70 12.55 -11.92
N LEU A 169 4.97 12.18 -12.15
CA LEU A 169 5.77 12.69 -13.27
C LEU A 169 5.19 12.24 -14.62
N LEU A 170 4.83 10.96 -14.76
CA LEU A 170 4.22 10.42 -15.98
C LEU A 170 2.87 11.08 -16.30
N ALA A 171 2.03 11.28 -15.28
CA ALA A 171 0.74 11.94 -15.41
C ALA A 171 0.83 13.48 -15.53
N ARG A 172 2.01 14.06 -15.28
CA ARG A 172 2.21 15.51 -15.10
C ARG A 172 1.29 16.10 -14.02
N CYS A 173 0.99 15.32 -12.98
CA CYS A 173 0.14 15.71 -11.87
C CYS A 173 0.99 16.02 -10.64
N TYR A 174 1.46 17.27 -10.53
CA TYR A 174 2.35 17.67 -9.45
C TYR A 174 1.61 18.08 -8.16
N LEU A 175 0.39 18.61 -8.27
CA LEU A 175 -0.37 19.07 -7.10
C LEU A 175 -0.63 17.95 -6.06
N PRO A 176 -1.03 16.73 -6.44
CA PRO A 176 -1.17 15.63 -5.47
C PRO A 176 0.17 15.22 -4.87
N ALA A 177 1.28 15.44 -5.59
CA ALA A 177 2.61 15.04 -5.13
C ALA A 177 3.07 15.87 -3.92
N ILE A 178 2.67 17.15 -3.86
CA ILE A 178 2.99 18.09 -2.78
C ILE A 178 2.63 17.53 -1.39
N CYS A 179 1.44 16.91 -1.24
CA CYS A 179 0.97 16.42 0.07
C CYS A 179 1.87 15.33 0.70
N ILE A 180 2.69 14.67 -0.12
CA ILE A 180 3.61 13.60 0.28
C ILE A 180 5.05 14.11 0.24
N LEU A 181 5.44 14.83 -0.81
CA LEU A 181 6.84 15.21 -1.05
C LEU A 181 7.30 16.45 -0.31
N ASP A 182 6.38 17.30 0.16
CA ASP A 182 6.72 18.42 1.06
C ASP A 182 6.84 17.97 2.52
N ARG A 183 6.60 16.68 2.81
CA ARG A 183 6.75 16.13 4.16
C ARG A 183 8.20 15.71 4.41
N ASP A 184 8.70 16.07 5.58
CA ASP A 184 10.05 15.68 6.00
C ASP A 184 10.11 14.17 6.28
N VAL A 185 11.06 13.51 5.62
CA VAL A 185 11.38 12.11 5.87
C VAL A 185 12.40 12.04 7.01
N TYR A 186 11.99 11.46 8.14
CA TYR A 186 12.85 11.26 9.31
C TYR A 186 13.39 9.82 9.41
N HIS A 187 12.73 8.84 8.79
CA HIS A 187 13.02 7.43 9.00
C HIS A 187 13.22 6.67 7.68
N PHE A 188 14.26 5.83 7.67
CA PHE A 188 14.54 4.86 6.60
C PHE A 188 14.56 3.46 7.22
N PRO A 189 13.65 2.56 6.82
CA PRO A 189 13.59 1.21 7.38
C PRO A 189 14.91 0.46 7.12
N ALA A 190 15.62 0.08 8.18
CA ALA A 190 16.94 -0.52 8.11
C ALA A 190 16.96 -1.96 8.65
N ALA A 191 17.94 -2.76 8.23
CA ALA A 191 18.09 -4.15 8.68
C ALA A 191 18.30 -4.29 10.20
N VAL A 192 18.84 -3.25 10.83
CA VAL A 192 19.15 -3.17 12.27
C VAL A 192 17.87 -3.15 13.13
N ASP A 193 16.73 -2.77 12.54
CA ASP A 193 15.47 -2.60 13.27
C ASP A 193 14.95 -3.90 13.87
N LYS A 194 15.28 -5.07 13.28
CA LYS A 194 14.78 -6.37 13.75
C LYS A 194 15.16 -6.68 15.21
N VAL A 195 16.39 -6.35 15.62
CA VAL A 195 16.86 -6.66 16.98
C VAL A 195 16.20 -5.74 18.00
N PHE A 196 16.06 -4.45 17.68
CA PHE A 196 15.39 -3.47 18.54
C PHE A 196 13.89 -3.78 18.69
N LEU A 197 13.20 -4.10 17.60
CA LEU A 197 11.76 -4.41 17.61
C LEU A 197 11.46 -5.69 18.39
N ASN A 198 12.29 -6.74 18.22
CA ASN A 198 12.13 -7.97 18.97
C ASN A 198 12.34 -7.77 20.48
N ARG A 199 13.24 -6.86 20.87
CA ARG A 199 13.47 -6.52 22.29
C ARG A 199 12.37 -5.64 22.87
N SER A 200 11.81 -4.74 22.07
CA SER A 200 10.77 -3.80 22.50
C SER A 200 9.35 -4.38 22.50
N GLN A 201 9.16 -5.58 21.95
CA GLN A 201 7.88 -6.32 21.93
C GLN A 201 6.70 -5.50 21.35
N LEU A 202 6.98 -4.51 20.51
CA LEU A 202 5.98 -3.64 19.93
C LEU A 202 5.05 -4.43 18.99
N LEU A 203 3.74 -4.36 19.24
CA LEU A 203 2.75 -5.02 18.40
C LEU A 203 2.30 -4.06 17.28
N PRO A 204 2.05 -4.56 16.05
CA PRO A 204 1.57 -3.70 14.96
C PRO A 204 0.22 -3.01 15.26
N SER A 205 -0.59 -3.60 16.13
CA SER A 205 -1.90 -3.08 16.55
C SER A 205 -1.84 -1.94 17.56
N GLN A 206 -0.70 -1.72 18.23
CA GLN A 206 -0.59 -0.67 19.24
C GLN A 206 -0.59 0.71 18.59
N GLN A 207 -0.91 1.71 19.38
CA GLN A 207 -0.66 3.10 19.00
C GLN A 207 0.83 3.38 19.11
N HIS A 208 1.40 3.87 18.00
CA HIS A 208 2.82 4.19 17.89
C HIS A 208 2.99 5.70 17.70
N PRO A 209 4.01 6.32 18.31
CA PRO A 209 4.29 7.74 18.11
C PRO A 209 4.84 8.04 16.71
N SER A 210 5.43 7.05 16.04
CA SER A 210 6.02 7.17 14.72
C SER A 210 5.67 5.96 13.85
N SER A 211 5.59 6.16 12.54
CA SER A 211 5.35 5.09 11.57
C SER A 211 6.50 4.09 11.48
N ASN A 212 7.72 4.46 11.91
CA ASN A 212 8.89 3.57 11.91
C ASN A 212 8.74 2.36 12.85
N SER A 213 7.85 2.42 13.84
CA SER A 213 7.59 1.28 14.74
C SER A 213 6.89 0.12 14.03
N TYR A 214 6.15 0.38 12.94
CA TYR A 214 5.41 -0.65 12.20
C TYR A 214 5.80 -0.76 10.73
N ILE A 215 6.30 0.30 10.08
CA ILE A 215 6.87 0.27 8.72
C ILE A 215 8.30 -0.26 8.81
N THR A 216 8.41 -1.57 8.97
CA THR A 216 9.66 -2.26 9.27
C THR A 216 9.93 -3.33 8.22
N LEU A 217 11.19 -3.72 8.03
CA LEU A 217 11.52 -4.75 7.02
C LEU A 217 10.82 -6.09 7.27
N SER A 218 10.49 -6.42 8.52
CA SER A 218 9.72 -7.63 8.87
C SER A 218 8.24 -7.53 8.49
N SER A 219 7.65 -6.34 8.53
CA SER A 219 6.26 -6.10 8.10
C SER A 219 6.08 -6.22 6.57
N GLY A 220 7.16 -6.03 5.82
CA GLY A 220 7.14 -5.96 4.36
C GLY A 220 6.59 -4.65 3.79
N LEU A 221 6.12 -3.72 4.63
CA LEU A 221 5.61 -2.39 4.24
C LEU A 221 6.64 -1.48 3.55
N PRO A 222 7.94 -1.49 3.91
CA PRO A 222 8.94 -0.70 3.19
C PRO A 222 9.06 -1.08 1.70
N GLY A 223 8.68 -2.32 1.36
CA GLY A 223 8.85 -2.89 0.02
C GLY A 223 10.30 -3.14 -0.37
N SER A 224 10.52 -3.53 -1.62
CA SER A 224 11.86 -3.82 -2.15
C SER A 224 12.56 -2.53 -2.54
N MET A 225 13.35 -1.97 -1.62
CA MET A 225 14.16 -0.78 -1.89
C MET A 225 15.58 -1.19 -2.26
N ASN A 226 15.96 -1.03 -3.53
CA ASN A 226 17.36 -1.08 -3.95
C ASN A 226 17.91 0.35 -3.93
N TYR A 227 19.09 0.58 -3.34
CA TYR A 227 19.72 1.91 -3.22
C TYR A 227 19.83 2.64 -4.57
N LYS A 228 19.96 1.88 -5.67
CA LYS A 228 19.99 2.40 -7.04
C LYS A 228 18.67 3.02 -7.50
N ASN A 229 17.54 2.51 -7.01
CA ASN A 229 16.20 3.03 -7.35
C ASN A 229 15.94 4.35 -6.60
N THR A 230 16.39 4.45 -5.35
CA THR A 230 16.27 5.65 -4.52
C THR A 230 17.08 6.82 -5.09
N SER A 231 18.34 6.58 -5.46
CA SER A 231 19.22 7.62 -6.02
C SER A 231 18.76 8.11 -7.40
N ARG A 232 18.22 7.20 -8.23
CA ARG A 232 17.74 7.52 -9.58
C ARG A 232 16.46 8.36 -9.57
N ILE A 233 15.61 8.21 -8.56
CA ILE A 233 14.38 9.01 -8.45
C ILE A 233 14.67 10.38 -7.87
N LEU A 234 15.56 10.48 -6.88
CA LEU A 234 16.05 11.77 -6.39
C LEU A 234 16.75 12.58 -7.50
N SER A 235 17.49 11.92 -8.41
CA SER A 235 18.13 12.60 -9.54
C SER A 235 17.15 13.02 -10.64
N LEU A 236 16.14 12.20 -10.95
CA LEU A 236 15.05 12.58 -11.87
C LEU A 236 14.23 13.76 -11.31
N TRP A 237 13.97 13.77 -10.00
CA TRP A 237 13.30 14.88 -9.34
C TRP A 237 14.09 16.18 -9.41
N ARG A 238 15.41 16.11 -9.14
CA ARG A 238 16.29 17.26 -9.29
C ARG A 238 16.29 17.77 -10.73
N HIS A 239 16.28 16.89 -11.73
CA HIS A 239 16.29 17.31 -13.13
C HIS A 239 14.97 17.97 -13.58
N ASP A 240 13.82 17.43 -13.20
CA ASP A 240 12.52 17.94 -13.66
C ASP A 240 12.04 19.19 -12.89
N LEU A 241 12.38 19.33 -11.61
CA LEU A 241 12.10 20.56 -10.84
C LEU A 241 13.09 21.69 -11.11
N TYR A 242 14.37 21.37 -11.36
CA TYR A 242 15.41 22.39 -11.61
C TYR A 242 15.68 22.65 -13.09
N ARG A 243 14.89 22.11 -14.03
CA ARG A 243 14.96 22.56 -15.42
C ARG A 243 14.66 24.07 -15.42
N PRO A 244 15.63 24.94 -15.77
CA PRO A 244 15.37 26.37 -15.83
C PRO A 244 14.27 26.58 -16.86
N LYS A 245 13.15 27.18 -16.44
CA LYS A 245 12.19 27.73 -17.39
C LYS A 245 12.93 28.82 -18.16
N ALA A 246 13.40 28.50 -19.36
CA ALA A 246 13.61 29.54 -20.35
C ALA A 246 12.23 30.21 -20.56
N VAL A 247 12.22 31.52 -20.42
CA VAL A 247 11.07 32.44 -20.57
C VAL A 247 10.25 32.68 -19.29
N GLY A 248 10.65 33.75 -18.60
CA GLY A 248 9.74 34.84 -18.22
C GLY A 248 8.72 34.59 -17.11
N LYS A 249 9.04 35.16 -15.95
CA LYS A 249 8.17 35.53 -14.79
C LYS A 249 8.21 34.59 -13.58
N SER A 250 8.47 35.26 -12.46
CA SER A 250 8.77 34.84 -11.10
C SER A 250 7.82 33.77 -10.54
N ALA A 251 8.41 32.70 -10.01
CA ALA A 251 7.85 31.94 -8.91
C ALA A 251 9.02 31.52 -8.00
N THR A 252 9.23 32.29 -6.94
CA THR A 252 10.12 31.95 -5.83
C THR A 252 9.52 30.78 -5.05
N PHE A 253 10.16 29.62 -5.09
CA PHE A 253 9.97 28.55 -4.09
C PHE A 253 11.04 28.67 -3.00
N PRO A 254 10.71 28.47 -1.71
CA PRO A 254 11.68 28.58 -0.64
C PRO A 254 12.71 27.46 -0.76
N ARG A 255 13.97 27.85 -0.86
CA ARG A 255 15.13 27.00 -0.60
C ARG A 255 15.02 26.51 0.84
N HIS A 256 15.31 25.24 1.11
CA HIS A 256 16.16 24.75 2.22
C HIS A 256 15.99 23.22 2.35
N CYS A 257 16.86 22.46 1.68
CA CYS A 257 17.22 21.10 2.09
C CYS A 257 18.73 20.98 1.98
N TYR A 258 19.44 21.24 3.08
CA TYR A 258 20.85 20.90 3.23
C TYR A 258 20.93 19.44 3.68
N PHE A 259 21.37 18.55 2.79
CA PHE A 259 21.84 17.23 3.18
C PHE A 259 23.33 17.33 3.49
N TYR A 260 23.70 17.20 4.76
CA TYR A 260 25.07 16.91 5.17
C TYR A 260 25.37 15.45 4.86
N THR A 261 26.37 15.22 4.00
CA THR A 261 27.02 13.92 3.82
C THR A 261 28.19 13.82 4.79
N TYR A 262 28.19 12.80 5.64
CA TYR A 262 29.39 12.23 6.25
C TYR A 262 29.43 10.74 5.94
#